data_AF-A0AB39BRH6-F1
#
_entry.id   AF-A0AB39BRH6-F1
#
_cell.length_a   1.000
_cell.length_b   1.000
_cell.length_c   1.000
_cell.angle_alpha   90.00
_cell.angle_beta   90.00
_cell.angle_gamma   90.00
#
_symmetry.space_group_name_H-M   'P 1'
#
loop_
_entity.id
_entity.type
_entity.pdbx_description
1 polymer ?
#
loop_
_entity_poly.entity_id
_entity_poly.type
_entity_poly.pdbx_seq_one_letter_code
_entity_poly.pdbx_strand_id
1 'polypeptide(L)'
;MPISSQHKIGLLCDILKNQADEAYMTQDEATQIERLLQSLSNDPSLNKEIKGILVEMSQHHEINHKPFQEQNVEQWLNVMDHATFDTNELDSPGNNYK
;
A
#
# COMPACT_ATOMS: atom_id res chain seq x y z
N MET A 1 -4.19 20.39 2.82
CA MET A 1 -4.96 19.19 3.19
C MET A 1 -3.97 18.08 3.48
N PRO A 2 -4.00 17.43 4.65
CA PRO A 2 -3.15 16.28 4.90
C PRO A 2 -3.58 15.16 3.95
N ILE A 3 -2.64 14.62 3.17
CA ILE A 3 -2.84 13.41 2.38
C ILE A 3 -3.28 12.29 3.34
N SER A 4 -4.46 11.71 3.10
CA SER A 4 -4.93 10.58 3.91
C SER A 4 -4.09 9.33 3.61
N SER A 5 -4.06 8.40 4.55
CA SER A 5 -3.35 7.12 4.44
C SER A 5 -3.84 6.32 3.23
N GLN A 6 -5.13 6.43 2.87
CA GLN A 6 -5.69 5.84 1.65
C GLN A 6 -5.05 6.42 0.38
N HIS A 7 -4.84 7.73 0.31
CA HIS A 7 -4.15 8.34 -0.84
C HIS A 7 -2.69 7.86 -0.95
N LYS A 8 -2.01 7.65 0.18
CA LYS A 8 -0.64 7.10 0.19
C LYS A 8 -0.62 5.64 -0.28
N ILE A 9 -1.62 4.83 0.08
CA ILE A 9 -1.77 3.47 -0.42
C ILE A 9 -2.04 3.48 -1.93
N GLY A 10 -2.94 4.35 -2.40
CA GLY A 10 -3.22 4.49 -3.83
C GLY A 10 -1.96 4.83 -4.62
N LEU A 11 -1.18 5.81 -4.14
CA LEU A 11 0.09 6.17 -4.77
C LEU A 11 1.11 5.02 -4.75
N LEU A 12 1.18 4.26 -3.65
CA LEU A 12 2.03 3.07 -3.56
C LEU A 12 1.61 2.02 -4.60
N CYS A 13 0.31 1.77 -4.74
CA CYS A 13 -0.24 0.84 -5.73
C CYS A 13 0.07 1.28 -7.17
N ASP A 14 -0.05 2.58 -7.46
CA ASP A 14 0.26 3.12 -8.78
C ASP A 14 1.75 2.94 -9.13
N ILE A 15 2.66 3.24 -8.19
CA ILE A 15 4.10 3.05 -8.41
C ILE A 15 4.44 1.56 -8.59
N LEU A 16 3.80 0.67 -7.81
CA LEU A 16 3.98 -0.78 -7.95
C LEU A 16 3.49 -1.31 -9.29
N LYS A 17 2.36 -0.82 -9.80
CA LYS A 17 1.85 -1.18 -11.13
C LYS A 17 2.79 -0.68 -12.23
N ASN A 18 3.21 0.59 -12.15
CA ASN A 18 4.10 1.17 -13.15
C ASN A 18 5.41 0.39 -13.27
N GLN A 19 6.08 0.06 -12.15
CA GLN A 19 7.33 -0.69 -12.22
C GLN A 19 7.16 -2.13 -12.72
N ALA A 20 5.99 -2.74 -12.48
CA ALA A 20 5.68 -4.08 -12.94
C ALA A 20 5.44 -4.08 -14.46
N ASP A 21 4.66 -3.10 -14.95
CA ASP A 21 4.39 -2.91 -16.38
C ASP A 21 5.66 -2.54 -17.15
N GLU A 22 6.51 -1.66 -16.59
CA GLU A 22 7.75 -1.21 -17.23
C GLU A 22 8.92 -2.20 -17.03
N ALA A 23 8.76 -3.21 -16.18
CA ALA A 23 9.80 -4.15 -15.74
C ALA A 23 11.10 -3.45 -15.29
N TYR A 24 10.97 -2.24 -14.75
CA TYR A 24 12.06 -1.36 -14.35
C TYR A 24 11.60 -0.49 -13.18
N MET A 25 12.53 -0.11 -12.30
CA MET A 25 12.27 0.80 -11.19
C MET A 25 13.31 1.92 -11.19
N THR A 26 12.86 3.16 -11.23
CA THR A 26 13.75 4.32 -11.08
C THR A 26 14.19 4.48 -9.63
N GLN A 27 15.31 5.18 -9.43
CA GLN A 27 15.77 5.55 -8.09
C GLN A 27 14.76 6.43 -7.34
N ASP A 28 14.06 7.30 -8.05
CA ASP A 28 13.03 8.16 -7.48
C ASP A 28 11.82 7.35 -7.01
N GLU A 29 11.39 6.34 -7.77
CA GLU A 29 10.31 5.43 -7.38
C GLU A 29 10.69 4.58 -6.17
N ALA A 30 11.89 3.99 -6.16
CA ALA A 30 12.41 3.25 -5.00
C ALA A 30 12.38 4.11 -3.72
N THR A 31 12.86 5.35 -3.84
CA THR A 31 12.88 6.31 -2.72
C THR A 31 11.46 6.70 -2.29
N GLN A 32 10.54 6.87 -3.23
CA GLN A 32 9.14 7.16 -2.94
C GLN A 32 8.46 6.00 -2.22
N ILE A 33 8.68 4.77 -2.67
CA ILE A 33 8.18 3.55 -2.02
C ILE A 33 8.69 3.49 -0.58
N GLU A 34 9.98 3.65 -0.33
CA GLU A 34 10.52 3.62 1.04
C GLU A 34 9.88 4.67 1.95
N ARG A 35 9.70 5.90 1.46
CA ARG A 35 9.04 6.98 2.22
C ARG A 35 7.58 6.66 2.50
N LEU A 36 6.87 6.08 1.53
CA LEU A 36 5.48 5.67 1.69
C LEU A 36 5.37 4.51 2.69
N LEU A 37 6.21 3.49 2.57
CA LEU A 37 6.30 2.35 3.50
C LEU A 37 6.54 2.82 4.93
N GLN A 38 7.51 3.71 5.16
CA GLN A 38 7.78 4.28 6.48
C GLN A 38 6.61 5.12 7.00
N SER A 39 6.02 5.97 6.14
CA SER A 39 4.90 6.81 6.57
C SER A 39 3.64 5.99 6.89
N LEU A 40 3.37 4.95 6.11
CA LEU A 40 2.21 4.07 6.29
C LEU A 40 2.42 3.14 7.49
N SER A 41 3.62 2.57 7.68
CA SER A 41 3.91 1.70 8.83
C SER A 41 3.70 2.40 10.18
N ASN A 42 3.96 3.71 10.23
CA ASN A 42 3.75 4.53 11.42
C ASN A 42 2.29 5.01 11.61
N ASP A 43 1.39 4.70 10.67
CA ASP A 43 0.00 5.13 10.73
C ASP A 43 -0.84 4.15 11.56
N PRO A 44 -1.38 4.55 12.73
CA PRO A 44 -2.21 3.68 13.56
C PRO A 44 -3.57 3.37 12.92
N SER A 45 -4.01 4.17 11.94
CA SER A 45 -5.33 4.06 11.30
C SER A 45 -5.38 2.98 10.22
N LEU A 46 -4.23 2.42 9.84
CA LEU A 46 -4.14 1.37 8.83
C LEU A 46 -4.49 -0.01 9.37
N ASN A 47 -5.17 -0.79 8.53
CA ASN A 47 -5.48 -2.19 8.79
C ASN A 47 -4.18 -3.00 9.03
N LYS A 48 -4.24 -3.96 9.96
CA LYS A 48 -3.15 -4.88 10.27
C LYS A 48 -2.71 -5.68 9.05
N GLU A 49 -3.64 -6.00 8.16
CA GLU A 49 -3.35 -6.73 6.92
C GLU A 49 -2.45 -5.91 5.98
N ILE A 50 -2.80 -4.64 5.75
CA ILE A 50 -1.96 -3.70 5.01
C ILE A 50 -0.59 -3.56 5.67
N LYS A 51 -0.53 -3.43 7.01
CA LYS A 51 0.75 -3.37 7.73
C LYS A 51 1.61 -4.62 7.53
N GLY A 52 1.00 -5.80 7.46
CA GLY A 52 1.69 -7.05 7.14
C GLY A 52 2.39 -6.97 5.78
N ILE A 53 1.67 -6.49 4.76
CA ILE A 53 2.20 -6.32 3.40
C ILE A 53 3.30 -5.27 3.34
N LEU A 54 3.13 -4.13 4.02
CA LEU A 54 4.15 -3.08 4.03
C LEU A 54 5.47 -3.59 4.64
N VAL A 55 5.39 -4.45 5.66
CA VAL A 55 6.56 -5.10 6.26
C VAL A 55 7.17 -6.10 5.27
N GLU A 56 6.36 -6.90 4.61
CA GLU A 56 6.81 -7.86 3.59
C GLU A 56 7.50 -7.17 2.41
N MET A 57 6.89 -6.12 1.85
CA MET A 57 7.50 -5.26 0.83
C MET A 57 8.83 -4.70 1.27
N SER A 58 8.91 -4.19 2.51
CA SER A 58 10.17 -3.65 3.04
C SER A 58 11.26 -4.71 3.18
N GLN A 59 10.91 -5.98 3.39
CA GLN A 59 11.87 -7.09 3.43
C GLN A 59 12.29 -7.54 2.04
N HIS A 60 11.37 -7.48 1.07
CA HIS A 60 11.62 -7.82 -0.33
C HIS A 60 12.27 -6.69 -1.14
N HIS A 61 12.29 -5.46 -0.62
CA HIS A 61 12.92 -4.32 -1.28
C HIS A 61 14.45 -4.51 -1.29
N GLU A 62 14.98 -5.03 -2.39
CA GLU A 62 16.42 -5.08 -2.62
C GLU A 62 16.95 -3.67 -2.93
N ILE A 63 18.00 -3.24 -2.21
CA ILE A 63 18.68 -1.94 -2.34
C ILE A 63 19.25 -1.67 -3.75
N ASN A 64 19.12 -2.61 -4.69
CA ASN A 64 19.73 -2.57 -6.03
C ASN A 64 18.79 -2.17 -7.17
N HIS A 65 17.70 -1.44 -6.90
CA HIS A 65 16.76 -0.96 -7.94
C HIS A 65 16.11 -2.08 -8.76
N LYS A 66 16.10 -3.31 -8.25
CA LYS A 66 15.40 -4.37 -8.95
C LYS A 66 13.91 -4.18 -8.73
N PRO A 67 13.10 -4.15 -9.80
CA PRO A 67 11.65 -4.13 -9.66
C PRO A 67 11.22 -5.32 -8.80
N PHE A 68 10.16 -5.13 -8.04
CA PHE A 68 9.54 -6.25 -7.34
C PHE A 68 9.07 -7.29 -8.35
N GLN A 69 9.07 -8.55 -7.94
CA GLN A 69 8.53 -9.60 -8.81
C GLN A 69 7.04 -9.35 -9.04
N GLU A 70 6.61 -9.41 -10.29
CA GLU A 70 5.22 -9.16 -10.71
C GLU A 70 4.22 -9.96 -9.87
N GLN A 71 4.52 -11.23 -9.58
CA GLN A 71 3.69 -12.10 -8.73
C GLN A 71 3.50 -11.53 -7.31
N ASN A 72 4.54 -10.95 -6.72
CA ASN A 72 4.46 -10.34 -5.40
C ASN A 72 3.65 -9.03 -5.48
N VAL A 73 3.90 -8.23 -6.52
CA VAL A 73 3.17 -6.98 -6.78
C VAL A 73 1.68 -7.25 -6.92
N GLU A 74 1.27 -8.21 -7.76
CA GLU A 74 -0.12 -8.58 -7.95
C GLU A 74 -0.78 -9.05 -6.65
N GLN A 75 -0.09 -9.89 -5.86
CA GLN A 75 -0.59 -10.34 -4.56
C GLN A 75 -0.82 -9.16 -3.61
N TRP A 76 0.15 -8.25 -3.51
CA TRP A 76 0.05 -7.11 -2.63
C TRP A 76 -1.03 -6.13 -3.08
N LEU A 77 -1.16 -5.89 -4.39
CA LEU A 77 -2.21 -5.05 -4.97
C LEU A 77 -3.59 -5.63 -4.67
N ASN A 78 -3.77 -6.94 -4.84
CA ASN A 78 -5.06 -7.59 -4.59
C ASN A 78 -5.48 -7.42 -3.12
N VAL A 79 -4.55 -7.62 -2.19
CA VAL A 79 -4.86 -7.45 -0.76
C VAL A 79 -5.06 -5.99 -0.37
N MET A 80 -4.28 -5.04 -0.92
CA MET A 80 -4.47 -3.62 -0.64
C MET A 80 -5.80 -3.08 -1.22
N ASP A 81 -6.23 -3.59 -2.37
CA ASP A 81 -7.54 -3.30 -2.95
C ASP A 81 -8.64 -3.82 -2.01
N HIS A 82 -8.61 -5.12 -1.68
CA HIS A 82 -9.58 -5.71 -0.75
C HIS A 82 -9.62 -5.02 0.63
N ALA A 83 -8.47 -4.73 1.23
CA ALA A 83 -8.39 -4.14 2.56
C ALA A 83 -8.83 -2.66 2.61
N THR A 84 -8.78 -1.93 1.47
CA THR A 84 -9.34 -0.58 1.39
C THR A 84 -10.88 -0.61 1.26
N PHE A 85 -11.45 -1.63 0.61
CA PHE A 85 -12.90 -1.82 0.54
C PHE A 85 -13.53 -2.26 1.88
N ASP A 86 -12.86 -3.12 2.66
CA ASP A 86 -13.37 -3.59 3.96
C ASP A 86 -13.52 -2.48 5.02
N THR A 87 -12.77 -1.38 4.90
CA THR A 87 -12.89 -0.25 5.84
C THR A 87 -14.17 0.59 5.66
N ASN A 88 -14.99 0.34 4.62
CA ASN A 88 -16.25 1.06 4.39
C ASN A 88 -17.50 0.35 4.93
N GLU A 89 -17.42 -0.84 5.55
CA GLU A 89 -18.61 -1.55 6.07
C GLU A 89 -18.91 -1.36 7.58
N LEU A 90 -18.19 -0.48 8.29
CA LEU A 90 -18.44 -0.25 9.74
C LEU A 90 -18.96 1.13 10.13
N ASP A 91 -19.16 2.06 9.19
CA ASP A 91 -19.84 3.33 9.45
C ASP A 91 -21.22 3.38 8.79
N SER A 92 -22.13 2.53 9.30
CA SER A 92 -23.57 2.80 9.19
C SER A 92 -24.15 2.92 10.61
N PRO A 93 -24.27 4.14 11.16
CA PRO A 93 -25.06 4.38 12.37
C PRO A 93 -26.55 4.33 11.98
N GLY A 94 -27.03 3.13 11.65
CA GLY A 94 -28.41 2.84 11.30
C GLY A 94 -29.27 2.51 12.51
N ASN A 95 -29.56 3.53 13.32
CA ASN A 95 -30.67 3.61 14.28
C ASN A 95 -30.74 2.60 15.43
N ASN A 96 -30.24 3.05 16.58
CA ASN A 96 -30.82 2.75 17.88
C ASN A 96 -31.95 3.78 18.16
N TYR A 97 -33.22 3.41 17.92
CA TYR A 97 -34.36 4.11 18.53
C TYR A 97 -35.49 3.13 18.87
N LYS A 98 -35.55 2.81 20.17
CA LYS A 98 -36.67 2.28 20.99
C LYS A 98 -37.30 0.94 20.64
#